data_AF-A0A0H2R464-F1
#
_entry.id   AF-A0A0H2R464-F1
#
_cell.length_a   1.000
_cell.length_b   1.000
_cell.length_c   1.000
_cell.angle_alpha   90.00
_cell.angle_beta   90.00
_cell.angle_gamma   90.00
#
_symmetry.space_group_name_H-M   'P 1'
#
loop_
_entity.id
_entity.type
_entity.pdbx_description
1 polymer ?
#
loop_
_entity_poly.entity_id
_entity_poly.type
_entity_poly.pdbx_seq_one_letter_code
_entity_poly.pdbx_strand_id
1 'polypeptide(L)'
;MEKDANFRIDIDKAIEAAQSWKVNNDPLGSSWRKELVDLSRRTFEDVRGSEVRLLPQRSESLVSDVGTIVKTLDALRDLLSSDLEMAQSSNTTVSLMCGLALLPGEIFGMIFLLACSGETGEVDLVAVTRLSCVCRHFRDIVHSDSRLWTTITMSSHTTFPSKFLMLCLSRSKDSVLDINASLDITVMESMPRFVEFLNIIAPHCHRWRSFNLTYSIGRLTATTLLTDTKCQ
;
A
#
# COMPACT_ATOMS: atom_id res chain seq x y z
N MET A 1 30.88 25.63 5.04
CA MET A 1 31.58 24.67 4.15
C MET A 1 32.33 23.70 5.06
N GLU A 2 31.60 22.73 5.56
CA GLU A 2 32.15 21.66 6.39
C GLU A 2 32.87 20.70 5.44
N LYS A 3 34.20 20.59 5.59
CA LYS A 3 34.99 19.63 4.81
C LYS A 3 34.60 18.25 5.32
N ASP A 4 33.79 17.52 4.56
CA ASP A 4 33.74 16.07 4.64
C ASP A 4 35.14 15.56 4.35
N ALA A 5 35.92 15.40 5.43
CA ALA A 5 37.13 14.60 5.40
C ALA A 5 36.67 13.22 4.94
N ASN A 6 37.04 12.87 3.71
CA ASN A 6 36.79 11.57 3.11
C ASN A 6 37.48 10.51 3.99
N PHE A 7 36.75 10.07 5.01
CA PHE A 7 37.26 9.27 6.12
C PHE A 7 37.37 7.85 5.58
N ARG A 8 38.59 7.47 5.23
CA ARG A 8 38.88 6.17 4.67
C ARG A 8 38.73 5.16 5.81
N ILE A 9 37.56 4.51 5.86
CA ILE A 9 37.25 3.44 6.80
C ILE A 9 38.35 2.38 6.70
N ASP A 10 39.09 2.16 7.78
CA ASP A 10 40.15 1.14 7.85
C ASP A 10 39.49 -0.22 8.12
N ILE A 11 38.93 -0.79 7.06
CA ILE A 11 38.23 -2.08 7.08
C ILE A 11 39.15 -3.21 7.54
N ASP A 12 40.45 -3.13 7.26
CA ASP A 12 41.39 -4.22 7.56
C ASP A 12 41.53 -4.44 9.07
N LYS A 13 41.64 -3.36 9.87
CA LYS A 13 41.67 -3.46 11.33
C LYS A 13 40.36 -4.00 11.91
N ALA A 14 39.23 -3.60 11.35
CA ALA A 14 37.92 -4.11 11.76
C ALA A 14 37.76 -5.61 11.42
N ILE A 15 38.29 -6.06 10.27
CA ILE A 15 38.32 -7.47 9.87
C ILE A 15 39.21 -8.26 10.83
N GLU A 16 40.41 -7.77 11.15
CA GLU A 16 41.32 -8.43 12.08
C GLU A 16 40.67 -8.58 13.48
N ALA A 17 40.07 -7.51 13.99
CA ALA A 17 39.33 -7.51 15.25
C ALA A 17 38.17 -8.52 15.22
N ALA A 18 37.39 -8.56 14.13
CA ALA A 18 36.30 -9.51 13.94
C ALA A 18 36.78 -10.97 13.86
N GLN A 19 37.92 -11.23 13.19
CA GLN A 19 38.52 -12.56 13.13
C GLN A 19 39.04 -13.01 14.49
N SER A 20 39.72 -12.13 15.24
CA SER A 20 40.13 -12.40 16.61
C SER A 20 38.93 -12.69 17.51
N TRP A 21 37.85 -11.92 17.35
CA TRP A 21 36.60 -12.15 18.09
C TRP A 21 36.02 -13.53 17.78
N LYS A 22 35.94 -13.91 16.49
CA LYS A 22 35.43 -15.22 16.07
C LYS A 22 36.21 -16.39 16.66
N VAL A 23 37.54 -16.29 16.73
CA VAL A 23 38.42 -17.40 17.18
C VAL A 23 38.52 -17.45 18.70
N ASN A 24 38.67 -16.30 19.36
CA ASN A 24 39.03 -16.22 20.78
C ASN A 24 37.90 -15.71 21.68
N ASN A 25 36.75 -15.33 21.10
CA ASN A 25 35.70 -14.55 21.76
C ASN A 25 36.25 -13.24 22.37
N ASP A 26 37.29 -12.66 21.75
CA ASP A 26 37.95 -11.43 22.19
C ASP A 26 38.24 -10.48 21.02
N PRO A 27 37.50 -9.35 20.89
CA PRO A 27 37.57 -8.47 19.72
C PRO A 27 38.85 -7.64 19.63
N LEU A 28 39.54 -7.39 20.75
CA LEU A 28 40.82 -6.67 20.75
C LEU A 28 42.01 -7.63 20.56
N GLY A 29 41.79 -8.93 20.80
CA GLY A 29 42.85 -9.92 20.76
C GLY A 29 43.88 -9.76 21.89
N SER A 30 44.75 -10.77 21.99
CA SER A 30 45.67 -10.88 23.11
C SER A 30 46.80 -9.84 23.10
N SER A 31 47.20 -9.30 21.94
CA SER A 31 48.26 -8.28 21.86
C SER A 31 47.78 -6.92 22.37
N TRP A 32 46.59 -6.48 21.97
CA TRP A 32 46.03 -5.19 22.39
C TRP A 32 45.66 -5.20 23.87
N ARG A 33 45.14 -6.33 24.39
CA ARG A 33 44.92 -6.47 25.84
C ARG A 33 46.22 -6.39 26.62
N LYS A 34 47.27 -7.06 26.15
CA LYS A 34 48.60 -6.95 26.79
C LYS A 34 49.10 -5.52 26.76
N GLU A 35 48.90 -4.81 25.66
CA GLU A 35 49.30 -3.40 25.52
C GLU A 35 48.47 -2.46 26.40
N LEU A 36 47.15 -2.61 26.46
CA LEU A 36 46.27 -1.88 27.38
C LEU A 36 46.66 -2.13 28.84
N VAL A 37 46.90 -3.39 29.20
CA VAL A 37 47.30 -3.77 30.56
C VAL A 37 48.69 -3.20 30.87
N ASP A 38 49.65 -3.26 29.95
CA ASP A 38 50.99 -2.67 30.12
C ASP A 38 50.87 -1.15 30.34
N LEU A 39 50.15 -0.44 29.47
CA LEU A 39 49.92 1.00 29.59
C LEU A 39 49.21 1.38 30.90
N SER A 40 48.24 0.58 31.36
CA SER A 40 47.49 0.84 32.59
C SER A 40 48.31 0.61 33.87
N ARG A 41 49.36 -0.20 33.81
CA ARG A 41 50.20 -0.56 34.96
C ARG A 41 51.38 0.38 35.17
N ARG A 42 51.73 1.19 34.17
CA ARG A 42 52.87 2.11 34.27
C ARG A 42 52.58 3.28 35.20
N THR A 43 53.55 3.56 36.06
CA THR A 43 53.56 4.68 36.99
C THR A 43 54.55 5.76 36.50
N PHE A 44 54.55 6.93 37.14
CA PHE A 44 55.48 8.01 36.80
C PHE A 44 56.97 7.58 36.91
N GLU A 45 57.29 6.63 37.81
CA GLU A 45 58.66 6.14 37.98
C GLU A 45 59.15 5.30 36.78
N ASP A 46 58.23 4.63 36.08
CA ASP A 46 58.51 3.81 34.91
C ASP A 46 58.78 4.65 33.64
N VAL A 47 58.46 5.95 33.69
CA VAL A 47 58.62 6.90 32.58
C VAL A 47 59.95 7.65 32.74
N ARG A 48 61.08 6.91 32.74
CA ARG A 48 62.42 7.51 32.72
C ARG A 48 63.17 7.15 31.43
N GLY A 49 63.82 8.14 30.81
CA GLY A 49 64.70 7.93 29.64
C GLY A 49 64.03 8.15 28.28
N SER A 50 64.43 7.38 27.27
CA SER A 50 64.01 7.55 25.87
C SER A 50 62.53 7.25 25.59
N GLU A 51 61.82 6.61 26.52
CA GLU A 51 60.42 6.19 26.35
C GLU A 51 59.39 7.31 26.60
N VAL A 52 59.80 8.44 27.19
CA VAL A 52 58.91 9.58 27.54
C VAL A 52 58.13 10.10 26.34
N ARG A 53 58.70 10.01 25.13
CA ARG A 53 58.03 10.45 23.89
C ARG A 53 57.23 9.36 23.18
N LEU A 54 57.57 8.09 23.40
CA LEU A 54 56.96 6.95 22.70
C LEU A 54 55.64 6.52 23.35
N LEU A 55 55.52 6.66 24.68
CA LEU A 55 54.32 6.23 25.40
C LEU A 55 53.05 7.02 25.01
N PRO A 56 53.06 8.36 24.95
CA PRO A 56 51.90 9.12 24.48
C PRO A 56 51.53 8.73 23.05
N GLN A 57 52.52 8.57 22.18
CA GLN A 57 52.30 8.23 20.78
C GLN A 57 51.68 6.84 20.61
N ARG A 58 52.13 5.83 21.38
CA ARG A 58 51.53 4.49 21.38
C ARG A 58 50.09 4.51 21.92
N SER A 59 49.85 5.23 23.01
CA SER A 59 48.51 5.40 23.57
C SER A 59 47.56 6.08 22.58
N GLU A 60 48.01 7.14 21.92
CA GLU A 60 47.24 7.84 20.89
C GLU A 60 46.94 6.94 19.69
N SER A 61 47.93 6.17 19.22
CA SER A 61 47.74 5.19 18.15
C SER A 61 46.70 4.16 18.53
N LEU A 62 46.78 3.60 19.74
CA LEU A 62 45.85 2.56 20.21
C LEU A 62 44.42 3.11 20.34
N VAL A 63 44.25 4.30 20.93
CA VAL A 63 42.95 4.96 21.05
C VAL A 63 42.37 5.27 19.67
N SER A 64 43.20 5.77 18.74
CA SER A 64 42.81 6.01 17.35
C SER A 64 42.34 4.74 16.66
N ASP A 65 43.06 3.64 16.87
CA ASP A 65 42.76 2.37 16.22
C ASP A 65 41.49 1.72 16.76
N VAL A 66 41.32 1.65 18.08
CA VAL A 66 40.06 1.19 18.70
C VAL A 66 38.89 2.09 18.26
N GLY A 67 39.09 3.41 18.24
CA GLY A 67 38.09 4.36 17.79
C GLY A 67 37.68 4.14 16.33
N THR A 68 38.62 3.77 15.46
CA THR A 68 38.36 3.46 14.05
C THR A 68 37.59 2.16 13.89
N ILE A 69 37.92 1.13 14.68
CA ILE A 69 37.19 -0.15 14.70
C ILE A 69 35.74 0.08 15.15
N VAL A 70 35.52 0.79 16.26
CA VAL A 70 34.18 1.07 16.78
C VAL A 70 33.35 1.82 15.74
N LYS A 71 33.89 2.88 15.13
CA LYS A 71 33.20 3.63 14.06
C LYS A 71 32.85 2.75 12.87
N THR A 72 33.74 1.83 12.48
CA THR A 72 33.51 0.90 11.37
C THR A 72 32.38 -0.09 11.70
N LEU A 73 32.37 -0.61 12.93
CA LEU A 73 31.32 -1.51 13.40
C LEU A 73 29.97 -0.80 13.55
N ASP A 74 29.95 0.45 14.02
CA ASP A 74 28.75 1.28 14.07
C ASP A 74 28.20 1.52 12.66
N ALA A 75 29.06 1.91 11.70
CA ALA A 75 28.64 2.08 10.31
C ALA A 75 28.09 0.79 9.69
N LEU A 76 28.73 -0.36 9.95
CA LEU A 76 28.24 -1.66 9.50
C LEU A 76 26.89 -2.01 10.15
N ARG A 77 26.74 -1.78 11.46
CA ARG A 77 25.48 -2.00 12.19
C ARG A 77 24.36 -1.17 11.57
N ASP A 78 24.63 0.11 11.32
CA ASP A 78 23.64 1.04 10.79
C ASP A 78 23.22 0.63 9.37
N LEU A 79 24.17 0.22 8.53
CA LEU A 79 23.90 -0.35 7.20
C LEU A 79 23.06 -1.64 7.28
N LEU A 80 23.45 -2.60 8.12
CA LEU A 80 22.72 -3.86 8.28
C LEU A 80 21.33 -3.65 8.88
N SER A 81 21.15 -2.67 9.76
CA SER A 81 19.85 -2.33 10.34
C SER A 81 18.93 -1.74 9.28
N SER A 82 19.46 -0.83 8.45
CA SER A 82 18.75 -0.30 7.28
C SER A 82 18.34 -1.41 6.31
N ASP A 83 19.24 -2.32 5.98
CA ASP A 83 18.94 -3.46 5.10
C ASP A 83 17.91 -4.42 5.70
N LEU A 84 17.97 -4.65 7.02
CA LEU A 84 16.99 -5.46 7.73
C LEU A 84 15.60 -4.83 7.69
N GLU A 85 15.48 -3.52 7.91
CA GLU A 85 14.22 -2.78 7.82
C GLU A 85 13.64 -2.85 6.40
N MET A 86 14.48 -2.66 5.37
CA MET A 86 14.06 -2.83 3.97
C MET A 86 13.57 -4.25 3.69
N ALA A 87 14.27 -5.27 4.15
CA ALA A 87 13.89 -6.67 3.98
C ALA A 87 12.56 -7.00 4.69
N GLN A 88 12.35 -6.48 5.90
CA GLN A 88 11.11 -6.66 6.66
C GLN A 88 9.91 -5.98 5.98
N SER A 89 10.11 -4.76 5.47
CA SER A 89 9.10 -4.04 4.70
C SER A 89 8.72 -4.77 3.41
N SER A 90 9.72 -5.27 2.69
CA SER A 90 9.53 -6.09 1.49
C SER A 90 8.76 -7.37 1.79
N ASN A 91 9.15 -8.11 2.83
CA ASN A 91 8.48 -9.34 3.23
C ASN A 91 7.02 -9.10 3.63
N THR A 92 6.73 -8.01 4.34
CA THR A 92 5.36 -7.63 4.70
C THR A 92 4.52 -7.38 3.45
N THR A 93 5.07 -6.64 2.49
CA THR A 93 4.40 -6.34 1.22
C THR A 93 4.12 -7.62 0.41
N VAL A 94 5.12 -8.49 0.28
CA VAL A 94 4.98 -9.77 -0.43
C VAL A 94 3.96 -10.67 0.26
N SER A 95 4.01 -10.76 1.60
CA SER A 95 3.06 -11.55 2.38
C SER A 95 1.61 -11.09 2.17
N LEU A 96 1.37 -9.77 2.18
CA LEU A 96 0.04 -9.20 1.89
C LEU A 96 -0.41 -9.48 0.46
N MET A 97 0.49 -9.34 -0.53
CA MET A 97 0.20 -9.65 -1.93
C MET A 97 -0.14 -11.13 -2.12
N CYS A 98 0.62 -12.03 -1.49
CA CYS A 98 0.36 -13.47 -1.51
C CYS A 98 -0.96 -13.80 -0.81
N GLY A 99 -1.24 -13.17 0.34
CA GLY A 99 -2.51 -13.33 1.06
C GLY A 99 -3.71 -12.98 0.18
N LEU A 100 -3.64 -11.84 -0.52
CA LEU A 100 -4.66 -11.46 -1.50
C LEU A 100 -4.75 -12.44 -2.66
N ALA A 101 -3.62 -12.85 -3.25
CA ALA A 101 -3.60 -13.75 -4.39
C ALA A 101 -4.14 -15.17 -4.08
N LEU A 102 -4.13 -15.57 -2.81
CA LEU A 102 -4.66 -16.87 -2.34
C LEU A 102 -6.15 -16.84 -2.02
N LEU A 103 -6.80 -15.67 -1.99
CA LEU A 103 -8.23 -15.60 -1.72
C LEU A 103 -9.05 -16.20 -2.87
N PRO A 104 -10.03 -17.06 -2.56
CA PRO A 104 -10.98 -17.54 -3.56
C PRO A 104 -11.75 -16.38 -4.20
N GLY A 105 -12.13 -16.55 -5.47
CA GLY A 105 -12.84 -15.53 -6.24
C GLY A 105 -14.17 -15.11 -5.61
N GLU A 106 -14.83 -16.02 -4.90
CA GLU A 106 -16.08 -15.77 -4.19
C GLU A 106 -15.89 -14.76 -3.05
N ILE A 107 -14.77 -14.87 -2.32
CA ILE A 107 -14.43 -13.97 -1.22
C ILE A 107 -14.11 -12.58 -1.77
N PHE A 108 -13.37 -12.50 -2.88
CA PHE A 108 -13.17 -11.23 -3.57
C PHE A 108 -14.48 -10.60 -4.03
N GLY A 109 -15.39 -11.40 -4.59
CA GLY A 109 -16.72 -10.91 -5.00
C GLY A 109 -17.49 -10.29 -3.82
N MET A 110 -17.45 -10.92 -2.65
CA MET A 110 -18.05 -10.36 -1.42
C MET A 110 -17.37 -9.06 -0.97
N ILE A 111 -16.03 -9.03 -0.98
CA ILE A 111 -15.27 -7.82 -0.62
C ILE A 111 -15.60 -6.68 -1.57
N PHE A 112 -15.65 -6.95 -2.88
CA PHE A 112 -15.98 -5.94 -3.89
C PHE A 112 -17.42 -5.45 -3.75
N LEU A 113 -18.36 -6.34 -3.47
CA LEU A 113 -19.75 -5.96 -3.24
C LEU A 113 -19.83 -5.01 -2.04
N LEU A 114 -19.18 -5.33 -0.93
CA LEU A 114 -19.14 -4.45 0.25
C LEU A 114 -18.41 -3.13 -0.01
N ALA A 115 -17.30 -3.16 -0.77
CA ALA A 115 -16.52 -1.96 -1.07
C ALA A 115 -17.22 -1.02 -2.08
N CYS A 116 -18.10 -1.56 -2.93
CA CYS A 116 -18.87 -0.80 -3.90
C CYS A 116 -20.26 -0.43 -3.40
N SER A 117 -20.81 -1.15 -2.41
CA SER A 117 -22.07 -0.77 -1.78
C SER A 117 -21.85 0.40 -0.82
N GLY A 118 -22.54 1.51 -1.06
CA GLY A 118 -22.56 2.64 -0.12
C GLY A 118 -23.33 2.31 1.17
N GLU A 119 -23.47 3.29 2.06
CA GLU A 119 -24.27 3.15 3.30
C GLU A 119 -25.74 2.79 3.03
N THR A 120 -26.24 3.15 1.86
CA THR A 120 -27.60 2.84 1.39
C THR A 120 -27.75 1.39 0.90
N GLY A 121 -26.64 0.65 0.79
CA GLY A 121 -26.60 -0.70 0.21
C GLY A 121 -26.58 -0.72 -1.33
N GLU A 122 -26.76 0.43 -1.99
CA GLU A 122 -26.72 0.55 -3.44
C GLU A 122 -25.30 0.41 -3.98
N VAL A 123 -25.14 -0.35 -5.08
CA VAL A 123 -23.83 -0.57 -5.70
C VAL A 123 -23.42 0.64 -6.54
N ASP A 124 -22.28 1.24 -6.21
CA ASP A 124 -21.64 2.30 -7.00
C ASP A 124 -20.92 1.71 -8.22
N LEU A 125 -21.55 1.82 -9.39
CA LEU A 125 -20.97 1.36 -10.67
C LEU A 125 -19.66 2.07 -11.04
N VAL A 126 -19.39 3.27 -10.53
CA VAL A 126 -18.11 3.96 -10.74
C VAL A 126 -17.01 3.24 -9.96
N ALA A 127 -17.28 2.89 -8.70
CA ALA A 127 -16.37 2.08 -7.89
C ALA A 127 -16.14 0.70 -8.53
N VAL A 128 -17.19 0.03 -9.00
CA VAL A 128 -17.08 -1.27 -9.71
C VAL A 128 -16.18 -1.15 -10.94
N THR A 129 -16.37 -0.09 -11.74
CA THR A 129 -15.55 0.14 -12.93
C THR A 129 -14.09 0.40 -12.57
N ARG A 130 -13.82 1.20 -11.52
CA ARG A 130 -12.46 1.44 -11.01
C ARG A 130 -11.80 0.16 -10.51
N LEU A 131 -12.51 -0.69 -9.79
CA LEU A 131 -12.00 -2.00 -9.34
C LEU A 131 -11.59 -2.89 -10.53
N SER A 132 -12.40 -2.90 -11.59
CA SER A 132 -12.09 -3.68 -12.80
C SER A 132 -10.81 -3.21 -13.53
N CYS A 133 -10.31 -2.01 -13.24
CA CYS A 133 -9.10 -1.45 -13.83
C CYS A 133 -7.83 -1.73 -13.01
N VAL A 134 -7.93 -2.30 -11.80
CA VAL A 134 -6.76 -2.53 -10.91
C VAL A 134 -5.82 -3.59 -11.49
N CYS A 135 -6.35 -4.77 -11.80
CA CYS A 135 -5.58 -5.86 -12.42
C CYS A 135 -6.51 -6.81 -13.19
N ARG A 136 -5.93 -7.74 -13.97
CA ARG A 136 -6.70 -8.72 -14.76
C ARG A 136 -7.59 -9.59 -13.87
N HIS A 137 -7.06 -10.06 -12.74
CA HIS A 137 -7.80 -10.90 -11.81
C HIS A 137 -9.04 -10.19 -11.25
N PHE A 138 -8.90 -8.94 -10.82
CA PHE A 138 -10.02 -8.13 -10.31
C PHE A 138 -11.07 -7.93 -11.39
N ARG A 139 -10.64 -7.65 -12.64
CA ARG A 139 -11.55 -7.53 -13.78
C ARG A 139 -12.35 -8.81 -14.02
N ASP A 140 -11.70 -9.97 -13.95
CA ASP A 140 -12.34 -11.27 -14.20
C ASP A 140 -13.36 -11.60 -13.09
N ILE A 141 -13.04 -11.27 -11.84
CA ILE A 141 -13.98 -11.39 -10.71
C ILE A 141 -15.17 -10.43 -10.91
N VAL A 142 -14.90 -9.15 -11.18
CA VAL A 142 -15.94 -8.13 -11.38
C VAL A 142 -16.85 -8.49 -12.56
N HIS A 143 -16.32 -9.07 -13.63
CA HIS A 143 -17.11 -9.52 -14.78
C HIS A 143 -17.93 -10.79 -14.51
N SER A 144 -17.45 -11.69 -13.64
CA SER A 144 -18.14 -12.94 -13.33
C SER A 144 -19.24 -12.75 -12.28
N ASP A 145 -19.08 -11.78 -11.37
CA ASP A 145 -20.06 -11.47 -10.32
C ASP A 145 -21.15 -10.50 -10.80
N SER A 146 -22.28 -11.06 -11.24
CA SER A 146 -23.44 -10.29 -11.72
C SER A 146 -24.05 -9.34 -10.68
N ARG A 147 -23.83 -9.57 -9.38
CA ARG A 147 -24.40 -8.74 -8.29
C ARG A 147 -23.84 -7.33 -8.28
N LEU A 148 -22.64 -7.13 -8.83
CA LEU A 148 -22.00 -5.81 -8.95
C LEU A 148 -22.63 -4.94 -10.04
N TRP A 149 -23.57 -5.48 -10.83
CA TRP A 149 -24.15 -4.81 -11.99
C TRP A 149 -25.68 -4.63 -11.86
N THR A 150 -26.25 -4.84 -10.67
CA THR A 150 -27.70 -4.85 -10.47
C THR A 150 -28.31 -3.48 -10.21
N THR A 151 -27.53 -2.50 -9.73
CA THR A 151 -28.00 -1.14 -9.47
C THR A 151 -27.68 -0.26 -10.66
N ILE A 152 -28.70 0.27 -11.33
CA ILE A 152 -28.57 1.14 -12.51
C ILE A 152 -29.07 2.53 -12.13
N THR A 153 -28.17 3.51 -12.18
CA THR A 153 -28.48 4.90 -11.82
C THR A 153 -28.35 5.83 -13.01
N MET A 154 -29.41 6.57 -13.32
CA MET A 154 -29.44 7.69 -14.27
C MET A 154 -29.51 9.00 -13.48
N SER A 155 -28.56 9.90 -13.71
CA SER A 155 -28.58 11.26 -13.15
C SER A 155 -29.09 12.26 -14.17
N SER A 156 -29.77 13.31 -13.70
CA SER A 156 -30.27 14.41 -14.53
C SER A 156 -29.16 15.24 -15.18
N HIS A 157 -27.97 15.26 -14.57
CA HIS A 157 -26.87 16.15 -14.95
C HIS A 157 -25.69 15.44 -15.61
N THR A 158 -25.67 14.11 -15.63
CA THR A 158 -24.59 13.35 -16.27
C THR A 158 -25.12 12.51 -17.40
N THR A 159 -24.40 12.52 -18.53
CA THR A 159 -24.71 11.65 -19.66
C THR A 159 -24.28 10.24 -19.29
N PHE A 160 -25.23 9.36 -18.99
CA PHE A 160 -24.98 7.94 -18.80
C PHE A 160 -24.92 7.27 -20.17
N PRO A 161 -23.74 6.83 -20.67
CA PRO A 161 -23.64 6.37 -22.05
C PRO A 161 -24.48 5.11 -22.28
N SER A 162 -25.31 5.10 -23.32
CA SER A 162 -26.20 3.97 -23.66
C SER A 162 -25.45 2.65 -23.82
N LYS A 163 -24.21 2.69 -24.32
CA LYS A 163 -23.31 1.53 -24.39
C LYS A 163 -22.94 0.97 -23.01
N PHE A 164 -22.72 1.84 -22.03
CA PHE A 164 -22.40 1.43 -20.67
C PHE A 164 -23.64 0.85 -19.97
N LEU A 165 -24.83 1.40 -20.23
CA LEU A 165 -26.09 0.84 -19.77
C LEU A 165 -26.33 -0.58 -20.29
N MET A 166 -26.17 -0.78 -21.60
CA MET A 166 -26.26 -2.11 -22.23
C MET A 166 -25.23 -3.08 -21.65
N LEU A 167 -24.03 -2.60 -21.33
CA LEU A 167 -23.00 -3.40 -20.68
C LEU A 167 -23.42 -3.85 -19.26
N CYS A 168 -24.01 -2.96 -18.46
CA CYS A 168 -24.52 -3.29 -17.14
C CYS A 168 -25.66 -4.32 -17.21
N LEU A 169 -26.60 -4.14 -18.14
CA LEU A 169 -27.68 -5.10 -18.39
C LEU A 169 -27.15 -6.47 -18.83
N SER A 170 -26.12 -6.50 -19.69
CA SER A 170 -25.48 -7.74 -20.13
C SER A 170 -24.76 -8.46 -18.98
N ARG A 171 -24.06 -7.72 -18.13
CA ARG A 171 -23.27 -8.31 -17.02
C ARG A 171 -24.12 -8.73 -15.82
N SER A 172 -25.25 -8.07 -15.60
CA SER A 172 -26.21 -8.47 -14.56
C SER A 172 -26.96 -9.76 -14.88
N LYS A 173 -26.89 -10.29 -16.11
CA LYS A 173 -27.49 -11.58 -16.53
C LYS A 173 -28.98 -11.66 -16.18
N ASP A 174 -29.39 -12.63 -15.35
CA ASP A 174 -30.78 -12.81 -14.91
C ASP A 174 -31.03 -12.24 -13.50
N SER A 175 -30.05 -11.54 -12.92
CA SER A 175 -30.18 -10.95 -11.60
C SER A 175 -31.24 -9.85 -11.59
N VAL A 176 -31.93 -9.74 -10.45
CA VAL A 176 -32.90 -8.67 -10.20
C VAL A 176 -32.21 -7.30 -10.19
N LEU A 177 -32.89 -6.28 -10.70
CA LEU A 177 -32.35 -4.94 -10.91
C LEU A 177 -33.00 -3.91 -9.98
N ASP A 178 -32.21 -2.98 -9.48
CA ASP A 178 -32.70 -1.75 -8.87
C ASP A 178 -32.40 -0.60 -9.80
N ILE A 179 -33.44 0.13 -10.19
CA ILE A 179 -33.34 1.23 -11.14
C ILE A 179 -33.58 2.53 -10.40
N ASN A 180 -32.62 3.45 -10.47
CA ASN A 180 -32.71 4.78 -9.89
C ASN A 180 -32.59 5.82 -11.01
N ALA A 181 -33.65 6.57 -11.27
CA ALA A 181 -33.67 7.61 -12.29
C ALA A 181 -33.93 8.97 -11.65
N SER A 182 -33.09 9.95 -11.97
CA SER A 182 -33.27 11.35 -11.60
C SER A 182 -33.55 12.19 -12.85
N LEU A 183 -34.66 12.91 -12.85
CA LEU A 183 -35.12 13.75 -13.95
C LEU A 183 -35.19 15.21 -13.49
N ASP A 184 -34.50 16.11 -14.19
CA ASP A 184 -34.68 17.56 -13.96
C ASP A 184 -35.49 18.14 -15.12
N ILE A 185 -36.76 18.45 -14.84
CA ILE A 185 -37.71 18.90 -15.86
C ILE A 185 -37.32 20.29 -16.40
N THR A 186 -36.48 21.04 -15.65
CA THR A 186 -35.97 22.34 -16.11
C THR A 186 -34.84 22.23 -17.12
N VAL A 187 -34.21 21.05 -17.24
CA VAL A 187 -33.13 20.78 -18.19
C VAL A 187 -33.73 20.18 -19.47
N MET A 188 -33.67 20.93 -20.57
CA MET A 188 -34.28 20.57 -21.86
C MET A 188 -33.87 19.17 -22.37
N GLU A 189 -32.65 18.75 -22.10
CA GLU A 189 -32.12 17.44 -22.53
C GLU A 189 -32.48 16.29 -21.59
N SER A 190 -33.07 16.55 -20.42
CA SER A 190 -33.33 15.53 -19.41
C SER A 190 -34.41 14.54 -19.86
N MET A 191 -35.52 15.03 -20.43
CA MET A 191 -36.60 14.18 -20.93
C MET A 191 -36.18 13.29 -22.11
N PRO A 192 -35.53 13.79 -23.18
CA PRO A 192 -35.02 12.93 -24.24
C PRO A 192 -34.07 11.83 -23.74
N ARG A 193 -33.18 12.15 -22.80
CA ARG A 193 -32.27 11.16 -22.17
C ARG A 193 -33.02 10.12 -21.35
N PHE A 194 -34.03 10.54 -20.59
CA PHE A 194 -34.86 9.62 -19.83
C PHE A 194 -35.66 8.67 -20.74
N VAL A 195 -36.19 9.16 -21.86
CA VAL A 195 -36.86 8.32 -22.85
C VAL A 195 -35.88 7.31 -23.48
N GLU A 196 -34.68 7.74 -23.84
CA GLU A 196 -33.63 6.83 -24.34
C GLU A 196 -33.26 5.76 -23.30
N PHE A 197 -33.05 6.18 -22.05
CA PHE A 197 -32.79 5.29 -20.93
C PHE A 197 -33.90 4.25 -20.75
N LEU A 198 -35.17 4.69 -20.69
CA LEU A 198 -36.34 3.82 -20.58
C LEU A 198 -36.44 2.85 -21.75
N ASN A 199 -36.21 3.28 -22.99
CA ASN A 199 -36.23 2.40 -24.16
C ASN A 199 -35.23 1.24 -24.05
N ILE A 200 -34.12 1.45 -23.33
CA ILE A 200 -33.10 0.42 -23.09
C ILE A 200 -33.47 -0.50 -21.93
N ILE A 201 -33.97 0.04 -20.80
CA ILE A 201 -34.21 -0.77 -19.60
C ILE A 201 -35.60 -1.41 -19.55
N ALA A 202 -36.62 -0.81 -20.18
CA ALA A 202 -38.00 -1.28 -20.12
C ALA A 202 -38.19 -2.71 -20.65
N PRO A 203 -37.48 -3.17 -21.71
CA PRO A 203 -37.52 -4.58 -22.12
C PRO A 203 -37.11 -5.57 -21.01
N HIS A 204 -36.41 -5.10 -19.97
CA HIS A 204 -35.95 -5.88 -18.83
C HIS A 204 -36.80 -5.67 -17.56
N CYS A 205 -37.99 -5.07 -17.66
CA CYS A 205 -38.85 -4.74 -16.51
C CYS A 205 -39.23 -5.93 -15.64
N HIS A 206 -39.34 -7.13 -16.21
CA HIS A 206 -39.59 -8.38 -15.49
C HIS A 206 -38.50 -8.73 -14.46
N ARG A 207 -37.30 -8.13 -14.58
CA ARG A 207 -36.19 -8.29 -13.63
C ARG A 207 -36.17 -7.21 -12.56
N TRP A 208 -37.02 -6.18 -12.63
CA TRP A 208 -36.94 -5.06 -11.70
C TRP A 208 -37.44 -5.47 -10.32
N ARG A 209 -36.60 -5.28 -9.31
CA ARG A 209 -36.98 -5.33 -7.90
C ARG A 209 -37.53 -3.99 -7.45
N SER A 210 -36.91 -2.89 -7.91
CA SER A 210 -37.32 -1.54 -7.57
C SER A 210 -37.11 -0.59 -8.76
N PHE A 211 -38.00 0.39 -8.90
CA PHE A 211 -37.84 1.51 -9.81
C PHE A 211 -38.14 2.81 -9.05
N ASN A 212 -37.10 3.59 -8.80
CA ASN A 212 -37.16 4.89 -8.16
C ASN A 212 -37.06 5.99 -9.22
N LEU A 213 -38.07 6.83 -9.31
CA LEU A 213 -38.04 8.04 -10.13
C LEU A 213 -38.07 9.26 -9.21
N THR A 214 -36.96 9.98 -9.16
CA THR A 214 -36.89 11.30 -8.55
C THR A 214 -37.00 12.33 -9.66
N TYR A 215 -37.88 13.30 -9.51
CA TYR A 215 -37.97 14.42 -10.44
C TYR A 215 -37.95 15.76 -9.73
N SER A 216 -37.33 16.75 -10.36
CA SER A 216 -37.25 18.11 -9.85
C SER A 216 -37.84 19.13 -10.82
N ILE A 217 -38.50 20.14 -10.25
CA ILE A 217 -38.96 21.34 -10.94
C ILE A 217 -38.33 22.53 -10.21
N GLY A 218 -37.17 22.99 -10.68
CA GLY A 218 -36.39 24.02 -10.00
C GLY A 218 -35.85 23.52 -8.66
N ARG A 219 -36.25 24.13 -7.55
CA ARG A 219 -35.83 23.74 -6.19
C ARG A 219 -36.71 22.69 -5.52
N LEU A 220 -37.83 22.32 -6.14
CA LEU A 220 -38.77 21.33 -5.60
C LEU A 220 -38.38 19.95 -6.11
N THR A 221 -38.30 18.97 -5.22
CA THR A 221 -38.00 17.57 -5.53
C THR A 221 -39.13 16.68 -5.05
N ALA A 222 -39.56 15.74 -5.89
CA ALA A 222 -40.50 14.68 -5.54
C ALA A 222 -39.92 13.33 -5.94
N THR A 223 -40.19 12.30 -5.14
CA THR A 223 -39.70 10.94 -5.37
C THR A 223 -40.89 9.98 -5.41
N THR A 224 -40.96 9.21 -6.49
CA THR A 224 -41.94 8.14 -6.69
C THR A 224 -41.20 6.81 -6.64
N LEU A 225 -41.55 5.98 -5.65
CA LEU A 225 -41.06 4.60 -5.52
C LEU A 225 -42.11 3.65 -6.10
N LEU A 226 -41.72 2.87 -7.10
CA LEU A 226 -42.50 1.73 -7.58
C LEU A 226 -41.84 0.44 -7.07
N THR A 227 -42.46 -0.17 -6.07
CA THR A 227 -42.16 -1.53 -5.59
C THR A 227 -43.33 -2.44 -5.97
N ASP A 228 -43.05 -3.71 -6.28
CA ASP A 228 -44.07 -4.74 -6.60
C ASP A 228 -44.82 -4.61 -7.95
N THR A 229 -44.26 -3.95 -8.95
CA THR A 229 -44.83 -3.98 -10.30
C THR A 229 -44.53 -5.32 -10.99
N LYS A 230 -45.46 -6.29 -10.88
CA LYS A 230 -45.55 -7.37 -11.87
C LYS A 230 -45.92 -6.74 -13.22
N CYS A 231 -44.92 -6.43 -14.05
CA CYS A 231 -45.16 -6.08 -15.44
C CYS A 231 -45.75 -7.31 -16.15
N GLN A 232 -47.07 -7.29 -16.36
CA GLN A 232 -47.80 -8.24 -17.22
C GLN A 232 -47.76 -7.79 -18.68
#